data_AF-A0A956JHM9-F1
#
_entry.id   AF-A0A956JHM9-F1
#
_cell.length_a   1.000
_cell.length_b   1.000
_cell.length_c   1.000
_cell.angle_alpha   90.00
_cell.angle_beta   90.00
_cell.angle_gamma   90.00
#
_symmetry.space_group_name_H-M   'P 1'
#
loop_
_entity.id
_entity.type
_entity.pdbx_description
1 polymer ?
#
loop_
_entity_poly.entity_id
_entity_poly.type
_entity_poly.pdbx_seq_one_letter_code
_entity_poly.pdbx_strand_id
1 'polypeptide(L)'
;EQSPNDPDAMLLISIDAAGKAKLGESELSDDFDAMVEAIKANKKIEADGRVAIEADPKVPYGRVIQVMSAAHRAGVPSVGLASNRL
;
A
#
# COMPACT_ATOMS: atom_id res chain seq x y z
N GLU A 1 2.47 -20.78 4.04
CA GLU A 1 2.39 -19.72 5.06
C GLU A 1 3.49 -18.73 4.75
N GLN A 2 3.17 -17.48 4.37
CA GLN A 2 4.20 -16.47 4.12
C GLN A 2 4.39 -15.65 5.39
N SER A 3 5.61 -15.66 5.92
CA SER A 3 5.94 -14.90 7.12
C SER A 3 6.10 -13.42 6.76
N PRO A 4 5.73 -12.46 7.64
CA PRO A 4 5.91 -11.02 7.41
C PRO A 4 7.38 -10.58 7.15
N ASN A 5 8.34 -11.49 7.40
CA ASN A 5 9.78 -11.32 7.23
C ASN A 5 10.37 -12.10 6.04
N ASP A 6 9.54 -12.64 5.14
CA ASP A 6 10.06 -13.20 3.89
C ASP A 6 10.72 -12.09 3.06
N PRO A 7 11.95 -12.24 2.57
CA PRO A 7 12.57 -11.28 1.65
C PRO A 7 11.80 -11.15 0.33
N ASP A 8 10.96 -12.12 -0.02
CA ASP A 8 10.00 -12.08 -1.13
C ASP A 8 8.60 -11.58 -0.72
N ALA A 9 8.41 -11.14 0.54
CA ALA A 9 7.12 -10.66 1.02
C ALA A 9 6.78 -9.32 0.37
N MET A 10 5.76 -9.35 -0.48
CA MET A 10 5.17 -8.19 -1.14
C MET A 10 4.87 -7.08 -0.13
N LEU A 11 5.28 -5.85 -0.45
CA LEU A 11 5.08 -4.73 0.46
C LEU A 11 3.57 -4.47 0.64
N LEU A 12 3.12 -4.40 1.88
CA LEU A 12 1.71 -4.22 2.21
C LEU A 12 1.40 -2.74 2.47
N ILE A 13 0.41 -2.21 1.76
CA ILE A 13 -0.28 -0.98 2.11
C ILE A 13 -1.57 -1.35 2.84
N SER A 14 -1.67 -1.00 4.12
CA SER A 14 -2.88 -1.21 4.91
C SER A 14 -3.62 0.10 5.07
N ILE A 15 -4.94 0.09 4.89
CA ILE A 15 -5.82 1.23 5.13
C ILE A 15 -6.75 0.89 6.29
N ASP A 16 -6.66 1.65 7.38
CA ASP A 16 -7.50 1.42 8.56
C ASP A 16 -8.93 1.94 8.39
N ALA A 17 -9.81 1.62 9.34
CA ALA A 17 -11.21 2.07 9.32
C ALA A 17 -11.39 3.60 9.36
N ALA A 18 -10.35 4.36 9.74
CA ALA A 18 -10.34 5.82 9.68
C ALA A 18 -9.85 6.37 8.33
N GLY A 19 -9.43 5.49 7.41
CA GLY A 19 -8.91 5.84 6.09
C GLY A 19 -7.42 6.19 6.10
N LYS A 20 -6.69 5.98 7.20
CA LYS A 20 -5.24 6.21 7.26
C LYS A 20 -4.52 5.06 6.59
N ALA A 21 -3.65 5.40 5.64
CA ALA A 21 -2.85 4.43 4.92
C ALA A 21 -1.48 4.28 5.58
N LYS A 22 -0.97 3.05 5.62
CA LYS A 22 0.36 2.71 6.12
C LYS A 22 1.05 1.81 5.13
N LEU A 23 2.35 2.03 4.90
CA LEU A 23 3.22 1.21 4.08
C LEU A 23 4.14 0.40 4.99
N GLY A 24 3.79 -0.86 5.24
CA GLY A 24 4.39 -1.65 6.32
C GLY A 24 4.18 -0.97 7.67
N GLU A 25 5.26 -0.48 8.29
CA GLU A 25 5.21 0.25 9.57
C GLU A 25 5.17 1.79 9.40
N SER A 26 5.36 2.31 8.19
CA SER A 26 5.43 3.75 7.93
C SER A 26 4.04 4.32 7.63
N GLU A 27 3.64 5.37 8.36
CA GLU A 27 2.39 6.07 8.05
C GLU A 27 2.54 6.89 6.76
N LEU A 28 1.54 6.78 5.87
CA LEU A 28 1.45 7.59 4.67
C LEU A 28 0.66 8.87 4.97
N SER A 29 1.13 9.98 4.40
CA SER A 29 0.42 11.25 4.48
C SER A 29 -0.96 11.16 3.81
N ASP A 30 -1.93 11.94 4.30
CA ASP A 30 -3.22 12.10 3.63
C ASP A 30 -3.11 12.96 2.36
N ASP A 31 -2.06 13.77 2.28
CA ASP A 31 -1.72 14.53 1.09
C ASP A 31 -1.23 13.58 -0.02
N PHE A 32 -1.82 13.73 -1.22
CA PHE A 32 -1.60 12.79 -2.31
C PHE A 32 -0.16 12.82 -2.83
N ASP A 33 0.43 14.00 -3.03
CA ASP A 33 1.79 14.12 -3.55
C ASP A 33 2.81 13.62 -2.53
N ALA A 34 2.61 13.94 -1.24
CA ALA A 34 3.44 13.39 -0.17
C ALA A 34 3.32 11.87 -0.05
N MET A 35 2.12 11.31 -0.26
CA MET A 35 1.91 9.87 -0.30
C MET A 35 2.68 9.22 -1.46
N VAL A 36 2.63 9.81 -2.66
CA VAL A 36 3.36 9.32 -3.84
C VAL A 36 4.87 9.31 -3.58
N GLU A 37 5.43 10.39 -3.03
CA GLU A 37 6.86 10.46 -2.73
C GLU A 37 7.28 9.48 -1.64
N ALA A 38 6.45 9.28 -0.60
CA ALA A 38 6.72 8.28 0.44
C ALA A 38 6.72 6.84 -0.11
N ILE A 39 5.78 6.53 -1.01
CA ILE A 39 5.74 5.23 -1.68
C ILE A 39 6.97 5.06 -2.58
N LYS A 40 7.29 6.06 -3.41
CA LYS A 40 8.43 6.04 -4.34
C LYS A 40 9.77 5.92 -3.63
N ALA A 41 9.92 6.53 -2.45
CA ALA A 41 11.14 6.47 -1.66
C ALA A 41 11.36 5.10 -0.97
N ASN A 42 10.41 4.17 -1.06
CA ASN A 42 10.53 2.86 -0.43
C ASN A 42 11.38 1.91 -1.27
N LYS A 43 12.53 1.51 -0.72
CA LYS A 43 13.49 0.61 -1.39
C LYS A 43 12.94 -0.76 -1.74
N LYS A 44 11.96 -1.29 -0.99
CA LYS A 44 11.32 -2.57 -1.32
C LYS A 44 10.46 -2.47 -2.58
N ILE A 45 9.84 -1.31 -2.81
CA ILE A 45 9.07 -1.07 -4.05
C ILE A 45 10.01 -1.02 -5.25
N GLU A 46 11.16 -0.37 -5.11
CA GLU A 46 12.18 -0.33 -6.15
C GLU A 46 12.73 -1.72 -6.48
N ALA A 47 12.90 -2.59 -5.47
CA ALA A 47 13.41 -3.95 -5.64
C ALA A 47 12.38 -4.94 -6.21
N ASP A 48 11.16 -4.97 -5.64
CA ASP A 48 10.18 -6.03 -5.92
C ASP A 48 9.13 -5.62 -6.96
N GLY A 49 8.91 -4.31 -7.14
CA GLY A 49 7.93 -3.74 -8.07
C GLY A 49 6.47 -4.14 -7.76
N ARG A 50 6.19 -4.69 -6.59
CA ARG A 50 4.88 -5.26 -6.25
C ARG A 50 4.42 -4.75 -4.89
N VAL A 51 3.16 -4.32 -4.84
CA VAL A 51 2.54 -3.81 -3.61
C VAL A 51 1.15 -4.38 -3.44
N ALA A 52 0.86 -4.94 -2.27
CA ALA A 52 -0.45 -5.44 -1.90
C ALA A 52 -1.20 -4.35 -1.14
N ILE A 53 -2.49 -4.16 -1.42
CA ILE A 53 -3.35 -3.21 -0.72
C ILE A 53 -4.39 -4.01 0.06
N GLU A 54 -4.40 -3.81 1.37
CA GLU A 54 -5.43 -4.27 2.28
C GLU A 54 -6.18 -3.05 2.81
N ALA A 55 -7.51 -3.11 2.86
CA ALA A 55 -8.32 -2.03 3.37
C ALA A 55 -9.39 -2.59 4.31
N ASP A 56 -9.63 -1.89 5.42
CA ASP A 56 -10.77 -2.20 6.28
C ASP A 56 -12.08 -2.09 5.47
N PRO A 57 -13.06 -3.00 5.66
CA PRO A 57 -14.32 -2.99 4.90
C PRO A 57 -15.12 -1.69 5.01
N LYS A 58 -14.89 -0.88 6.04
CA LYS A 58 -15.56 0.42 6.25
C LYS A 58 -14.93 1.55 5.46
N VAL A 59 -13.75 1.33 4.86
CA VAL A 59 -13.05 2.34 4.08
C VAL A 59 -13.87 2.69 2.83
N PRO A 60 -14.10 3.99 2.56
CA PRO A 60 -14.75 4.41 1.33
C PRO A 60 -13.95 3.95 0.11
N TYR A 61 -14.62 3.38 -0.89
CA TYR A 61 -13.97 2.91 -2.11
C TYR A 61 -13.09 3.98 -2.78
N GLY A 62 -13.52 5.25 -2.75
CA GLY A 62 -12.72 6.37 -3.26
C GLY A 62 -11.36 6.53 -2.59
N ARG A 63 -11.24 6.22 -1.30
CA ARG A 63 -9.96 6.23 -0.58
C ARG A 63 -9.05 5.10 -1.02
N VAL A 64 -9.60 3.91 -1.26
CA VAL A 64 -8.85 2.77 -1.83
C VAL A 64 -8.30 3.14 -3.22
N ILE A 65 -9.12 3.74 -4.07
CA ILE A 65 -8.70 4.20 -5.40
C ILE A 65 -7.63 5.29 -5.32
N GLN A 66 -7.73 6.21 -4.36
CA GLN A 66 -6.71 7.24 -4.14
C GLN A 66 -5.34 6.61 -3.84
N VAL A 67 -5.30 5.62 -2.94
CA VAL A 67 -4.07 4.91 -2.56
C VAL A 67 -3.52 4.10 -3.74
N MET A 68 -4.39 3.40 -4.49
CA MET A 68 -4.00 2.70 -5.72
C MET A 68 -3.40 3.65 -6.75
N SER A 69 -3.99 4.82 -6.92
CA SER A 69 -3.51 5.84 -7.86
C SER A 69 -2.16 6.40 -7.43
N ALA A 70 -1.95 6.60 -6.13
CA ALA A 70 -0.67 7.05 -5.58
C ALA A 70 0.43 5.99 -5.83
N ALA A 71 0.13 4.71 -5.60
CA ALA A 71 1.05 3.61 -5.89
C ALA A 71 1.42 3.56 -7.39
N HIS A 72 0.43 3.67 -8.27
CA HIS A 72 0.69 3.70 -9.71
C HIS A 72 1.55 4.90 -10.12
N ARG A 73 1.28 6.09 -9.56
CA ARG A 73 2.03 7.31 -9.82
C ARG A 73 3.46 7.26 -9.29
N ALA A 74 3.68 6.53 -8.20
CA ALA A 74 5.00 6.26 -7.64
C ALA A 74 5.84 5.29 -8.51
N GLY A 75 5.26 4.75 -9.59
CA GLY A 75 5.95 3.86 -10.52
C GLY A 75 5.84 2.39 -10.16
N VAL A 76 4.91 2.00 -9.29
CA VAL A 76 4.67 0.60 -8.94
C VAL A 76 4.07 -0.14 -10.15
N PRO A 77 4.75 -1.14 -10.72
CA PRO A 77 4.27 -1.84 -11.91
C PRO A 77 3.17 -2.87 -11.63
N SER A 78 2.96 -3.29 -10.40
CA SER A 78 1.94 -4.29 -10.05
C SER A 78 1.33 -4.04 -8.67
N VAL A 79 0.02 -3.80 -8.65
CA VAL A 79 -0.76 -3.57 -7.43
C VAL A 79 -1.76 -4.71 -7.27
N GLY A 80 -1.66 -5.45 -6.16
CA GLY A 80 -2.60 -6.51 -5.79
C GLY A 80 -3.58 -6.05 -4.72
N LEU A 81 -4.82 -6.53 -4.75
CA LEU A 81 -5.76 -6.37 -3.63
C LEU A 81 -5.66 -7.59 -2.74
N ALA A 82 -5.19 -7.39 -1.51
CA ALA A 82 -5.25 -8.41 -0.47
C ALA A 82 -6.62 -8.32 0.20
N SER A 83 -7.48 -9.30 -0.06
CA SER A 83 -8.70 -9.49 0.72
C SER A 83 -8.37 -10.47 1.82
N ASN A 84 -8.31 -10.01 3.07
CA ASN A 84 -8.30 -10.91 4.21
C ASN A 84 -9.69 -11.57 4.34
N ARG A 85 -9.95 -12.62 3.54
CA ARG A 85 -10.92 -13.64 3.92
C ARG A 85 -10.21 -14.54 4.93
N LEU A 86 -10.32 -14.16 6.21
CA LEU A 86 -10.29 -15.12 7.32
C LEU A 86 -11.61 -15.91 7.30
#